data_AF-A0A354SFQ9-F1
#
_entry.id   AF-A0A354SFQ9-F1
#
_cell.length_a   1.000
_cell.length_b   1.000
_cell.length_c   1.000
_cell.angle_alpha   90.00
_cell.angle_beta   90.00
_cell.angle_gamma   90.00
#
_symmetry.space_group_name_H-M   'P 1'
#
loop_
_entity.id
_entity.type
_entity.pdbx_description
1 polymer ?
#
loop_
_entity_poly.entity_id
_entity_poly.type
_entity_poly.pdbx_seq_one_letter_code
_entity_poly.pdbx_strand_id
1 'polypeptide(L)'
;MSAGKLPDYRLKQKILYIDKTSPASLISTGDMYLEAGALSDALDFYAKAEHLAGMQKIKDIALAGGDVFLFQGAARALGIELRDADWENIAQTAMELGKYAFAKQALEKTSNTGLMNALMNKMKAEESKQSA
;
A
#
# COMPACT_ATOMS: atom_id res chain seq x y z
N MET A 1 7.50 -11.72 -22.62
CA MET A 1 7.03 -12.85 -21.80
C MET A 1 5.51 -12.76 -21.78
N SER A 2 4.81 -13.80 -22.22
CA SER A 2 3.35 -13.84 -22.24
C SER A 2 2.81 -13.57 -20.85
N ALA A 3 2.08 -12.46 -20.67
CA ALA A 3 1.32 -12.20 -19.47
C ALA A 3 0.33 -13.35 -19.30
N GLY A 4 0.67 -14.32 -18.47
CA GLY A 4 -0.27 -15.32 -18.02
C GLY A 4 -1.47 -14.58 -17.44
N LYS A 5 -2.68 -14.94 -17.88
CA LYS A 5 -3.90 -14.32 -17.38
C LYS A 5 -3.88 -14.40 -15.85
N LEU A 6 -3.97 -13.25 -15.17
CA LEU A 6 -4.03 -13.21 -13.71
C LEU A 6 -5.13 -14.15 -13.21
N PRO A 7 -4.92 -14.86 -12.10
CA PRO A 7 -5.99 -15.64 -11.49
C PRO A 7 -7.24 -14.78 -11.27
N ASP A 8 -8.39 -15.27 -11.70
CA ASP A 8 -9.66 -14.64 -11.37
C ASP A 8 -9.97 -14.81 -9.87
N TYR A 9 -11.02 -14.14 -9.38
CA TYR A 9 -11.36 -14.17 -7.96
C TYR A 9 -11.49 -15.59 -7.39
N ARG A 10 -12.14 -16.51 -8.13
CA ARG A 10 -12.36 -17.88 -7.68
C ARG A 10 -11.04 -18.64 -7.63
N LEU A 11 -10.21 -18.49 -8.64
CA LEU A 11 -8.90 -19.13 -8.69
C LEU A 11 -7.96 -18.57 -7.61
N LYS A 12 -7.95 -17.25 -7.39
CA LYS A 12 -7.22 -16.60 -6.29
C LYS A 12 -7.59 -17.22 -4.93
N GLN A 13 -8.88 -17.28 -4.62
CA GLN A 13 -9.36 -17.85 -3.35
C GLN A 13 -8.94 -19.31 -3.17
N LYS A 14 -9.01 -20.09 -4.26
CA LYS A 14 -8.58 -21.48 -4.25
C LYS A 14 -7.09 -21.62 -3.92
N ILE A 15 -6.23 -20.85 -4.60
CA ILE A 15 -4.78 -20.92 -4.41
C ILE A 15 -4.36 -20.49 -2.99
N LEU A 16 -4.97 -19.42 -2.45
CA LEU A 16 -4.60 -18.86 -1.14
C LEU A 16 -5.09 -19.70 0.05
N TYR A 17 -6.28 -20.30 -0.06
CA TYR A 17 -7.00 -20.80 1.13
C TYR A 17 -7.48 -22.25 1.02
N ILE A 18 -7.65 -22.80 -0.19
CA ILE A 18 -8.20 -24.15 -0.37
C ILE A 18 -7.09 -25.14 -0.70
N ASP A 19 -6.23 -24.80 -1.65
CA ASP A 19 -5.16 -25.65 -2.10
C ASP A 19 -3.97 -25.62 -1.12
N LYS A 20 -3.25 -26.74 -1.00
CA LYS A 20 -1.96 -26.80 -0.31
C LYS A 20 -0.86 -26.27 -1.23
N THR A 21 -1.02 -25.02 -1.66
CA THR A 21 -0.09 -24.35 -2.56
C THR A 21 1.26 -24.17 -1.87
N SER A 22 2.35 -24.52 -2.57
CA SER A 22 3.70 -24.34 -2.03
C SER A 22 4.06 -22.86 -1.88
N PRO A 23 4.95 -22.49 -0.93
CA PRO A 23 5.44 -21.11 -0.81
C PRO A 23 6.04 -20.57 -2.13
N ALA A 24 6.79 -21.37 -2.87
CA ALA A 24 7.36 -20.95 -4.15
C ALA A 24 6.29 -20.61 -5.21
N SER A 25 5.21 -21.39 -5.27
CA SER A 25 4.09 -21.11 -6.18
C SER A 25 3.29 -19.87 -5.76
N LEU A 26 3.14 -19.65 -4.45
CA LEU A 26 2.52 -18.43 -3.93
C LEU A 26 3.35 -17.19 -4.27
N ILE A 27 4.67 -17.25 -4.10
CA ILE A 27 5.60 -16.17 -4.47
C ILE A 27 5.49 -15.87 -5.96
N SER A 28 5.58 -16.89 -6.82
CA SER A 28 5.44 -16.71 -8.27
C SER A 28 4.09 -16.10 -8.65
N THR A 29 3.02 -16.41 -7.91
CA THR A 29 1.71 -15.79 -8.13
C THR A 29 1.68 -14.33 -7.66
N GLY A 30 2.28 -14.04 -6.50
CA GLY A 30 2.49 -12.68 -6.02
C GLY A 30 3.26 -11.82 -7.02
N ASP A 31 4.31 -12.37 -7.64
CA ASP A 31 5.11 -11.69 -8.67
C ASP A 31 4.26 -11.32 -9.89
N MET A 32 3.37 -12.21 -10.35
CA MET A 32 2.45 -11.90 -11.44
C MET A 32 1.51 -10.72 -11.10
N TYR A 33 0.94 -10.70 -9.89
CA TYR A 33 0.11 -9.57 -9.45
C TYR A 33 0.91 -8.28 -9.29
N LEU A 34 2.16 -8.38 -8.80
CA LEU A 34 3.07 -7.25 -8.67
C LEU A 34 3.39 -6.63 -10.04
N GLU A 35 3.74 -7.45 -11.03
CA GLU A 35 4.01 -7.01 -12.41
C GLU A 35 2.80 -6.34 -13.06
N ALA A 36 1.59 -6.77 -12.70
CA ALA A 36 0.34 -6.20 -13.18
C ALA A 36 -0.11 -4.94 -12.40
N GLY A 37 0.61 -4.52 -11.36
CA GLY A 37 0.26 -3.38 -10.50
C GLY A 37 -0.87 -3.66 -9.50
N ALA A 38 -1.29 -4.92 -9.36
CA ALA A 38 -2.30 -5.35 -8.40
C ALA A 38 -1.65 -5.61 -7.03
N LEU A 39 -1.15 -4.54 -6.41
CA LEU A 39 -0.26 -4.61 -5.24
C LEU A 39 -0.91 -5.24 -4.00
N SER A 40 -2.20 -4.97 -3.77
CA SER A 40 -2.94 -5.57 -2.65
C SER A 40 -3.05 -7.09 -2.79
N ASP A 41 -3.29 -7.57 -4.02
CA ASP A 41 -3.33 -9.01 -4.30
C ASP A 41 -1.95 -9.63 -4.13
N ALA A 42 -0.91 -8.97 -4.66
CA ALA A 42 0.49 -9.42 -4.48
C ALA A 42 0.85 -9.54 -2.99
N LEU A 43 0.44 -8.58 -2.16
CA LEU A 43 0.66 -8.61 -0.72
C LEU A 43 0.01 -9.83 -0.05
N ASP A 44 -1.23 -10.18 -0.41
CA ASP A 44 -1.91 -11.38 0.13
C ASP A 44 -1.09 -12.65 -0.13
N PHE A 45 -0.56 -12.79 -1.36
CA PHE A 45 0.27 -13.94 -1.74
C PHE A 45 1.61 -13.96 -1.00
N TYR A 46 2.28 -12.82 -0.91
CA TYR A 46 3.55 -12.74 -0.18
C TYR A 46 3.37 -12.99 1.31
N ALA A 47 2.31 -12.46 1.93
CA ALA A 47 1.99 -12.72 3.33
C ALA A 47 1.69 -14.20 3.57
N LYS A 48 0.91 -14.83 2.68
CA LYS A 48 0.61 -16.27 2.77
C LYS A 48 1.85 -17.15 2.62
N ALA A 49 2.84 -16.70 1.83
CA ALA A 49 4.10 -17.38 1.62
C ALA A 49 5.19 -17.02 2.65
N GLU A 50 4.90 -16.14 3.61
CA GLU A 50 5.89 -15.55 4.54
C GLU A 50 7.08 -14.89 3.82
N HIS A 51 6.84 -14.36 2.61
CA HIS A 51 7.88 -13.77 1.78
C HIS A 51 8.20 -12.33 2.21
N LEU A 52 9.13 -12.19 3.16
CA LEU A 52 9.52 -10.89 3.73
C LEU A 52 9.97 -9.87 2.68
N ALA A 53 10.85 -10.26 1.75
CA ALA A 53 11.34 -9.34 0.72
C ALA A 53 10.23 -8.86 -0.25
N GLY A 54 9.26 -9.72 -0.59
CA GLY A 54 8.09 -9.32 -1.37
C GLY A 54 7.23 -8.30 -0.62
N MET A 55 6.94 -8.55 0.65
CA MET A 55 6.17 -7.61 1.50
C MET A 55 6.89 -6.28 1.70
N GLN A 56 8.21 -6.29 1.91
CA GLN A 56 9.01 -5.07 2.00
C GLN A 56 8.98 -4.26 0.71
N LYS A 57 9.08 -4.93 -0.46
CA LYS A 57 8.96 -4.27 -1.76
C LYS A 57 7.59 -3.59 -1.93
N ILE A 58 6.49 -4.23 -1.52
CA ILE A 58 5.15 -3.61 -1.53
C ILE A 58 5.11 -2.39 -0.60
N LYS A 59 5.66 -2.50 0.61
CA LYS A 59 5.73 -1.38 1.56
C LYS A 59 6.46 -0.18 0.96
N ASP A 60 7.59 -0.40 0.29
CA ASP A 60 8.38 0.68 -0.33
C ASP A 60 7.65 1.33 -1.51
N ILE A 61 6.98 0.52 -2.36
CA ILE A 61 6.14 1.03 -3.46
C ILE A 61 4.98 1.87 -2.90
N ALA A 62 4.32 1.39 -1.85
CA ALA A 62 3.20 2.08 -1.22
C ALA A 62 3.64 3.42 -0.60
N LEU A 63 4.81 3.43 0.06
CA LEU A 63 5.41 4.66 0.60
C LEU A 63 5.67 5.66 -0.53
N ALA A 64 6.40 5.27 -1.57
CA ALA A 64 6.71 6.13 -2.71
C ALA A 64 5.46 6.60 -3.48
N GLY A 65 4.41 5.78 -3.49
CA GLY A 65 3.13 6.11 -4.11
C GLY A 65 2.18 6.91 -3.22
N GLY A 66 2.50 7.16 -1.95
CA GLY A 66 1.60 7.78 -0.99
C GLY A 66 0.32 6.98 -0.74
N ASP A 67 0.35 5.65 -0.90
CA ASP A 67 -0.77 4.75 -0.61
C ASP A 67 -0.71 4.30 0.85
N VAL A 68 -1.36 5.08 1.70
CA VAL A 68 -1.37 4.88 3.16
C VAL A 68 -1.98 3.55 3.58
N PHE A 69 -3.03 3.07 2.91
CA PHE A 69 -3.68 1.82 3.27
C PHE A 69 -2.80 0.62 2.92
N LEU A 70 -2.21 0.62 1.72
CA LEU A 70 -1.31 -0.44 1.30
C LEU A 70 -0.03 -0.46 2.14
N PHE A 71 0.52 0.71 2.48
CA PHE A 71 1.69 0.82 3.34
C PHE A 71 1.43 0.26 4.74
N GLN A 72 0.29 0.62 5.34
CA GLN A 72 -0.14 0.06 6.63
C GLN A 72 -0.34 -1.46 6.54
N GLY A 73 -0.99 -1.94 5.48
CA GLY A 73 -1.21 -3.36 5.23
C GLY A 73 0.11 -4.14 5.15
N ALA A 74 1.08 -3.63 4.39
CA ALA A 74 2.38 -4.24 4.22
C ALA A 74 3.20 -4.22 5.53
N ALA A 75 3.18 -3.11 6.28
CA ALA A 75 3.82 -3.03 7.59
C ALA A 75 3.24 -4.05 8.57
N ARG A 76 1.91 -4.19 8.61
CA ARG A 76 1.23 -5.19 9.44
C ARG A 76 1.63 -6.62 9.04
N ALA A 77 1.68 -6.92 7.74
CA ALA A 77 2.08 -8.24 7.25
C ALA A 77 3.54 -8.58 7.60
N LEU A 78 4.41 -7.57 7.68
CA LEU A 78 5.79 -7.69 8.16
C LEU A 78 5.91 -7.76 9.69
N GLY A 79 4.82 -7.59 10.44
CA GLY A 79 4.86 -7.49 11.90
C GLY A 79 5.52 -6.21 12.42
N ILE A 80 5.55 -5.14 11.60
CA ILE A 80 6.15 -3.85 11.94
C ILE A 80 5.10 -2.94 12.56
N GLU A 81 5.39 -2.43 13.75
CA GLU A 81 4.63 -1.34 14.36
C GLU A 81 5.09 0.00 13.76
N LEU A 82 4.15 0.75 13.17
CA LEU A 82 4.41 2.06 12.58
C LEU A 82 4.39 3.13 13.67
N ARG A 83 5.43 3.94 13.72
CA ARG A 83 5.57 5.08 14.63
C ARG A 83 5.13 6.37 13.94
N ASP A 84 4.97 7.45 14.72
CA ASP A 84 4.60 8.76 14.20
C ASP A 84 5.44 9.17 12.99
N ALA A 85 6.77 9.01 13.04
CA ALA A 85 7.66 9.34 11.92
C ALA A 85 7.34 8.57 10.63
N ASP A 86 6.89 7.31 10.72
CA ASP A 86 6.52 6.52 9.55
C ASP A 86 5.22 7.06 8.90
N TRP A 87 4.24 7.40 9.73
CA TRP A 87 2.99 8.02 9.32
C TRP A 87 3.19 9.41 8.73
N GLU A 88 4.05 10.22 9.36
CA GLU A 88 4.40 11.55 8.86
C GLU A 88 5.08 11.48 7.50
N ASN A 89 5.99 10.52 7.30
CA ASN A 89 6.71 10.35 6.03
C ASN A 89 5.75 10.01 4.87
N ILE A 90 4.86 9.02 5.07
CA ILE A 90 3.89 8.69 4.02
C ILE A 90 2.84 9.78 3.83
N ALA A 91 2.49 10.53 4.88
CA ALA A 91 1.61 11.68 4.76
C ALA A 91 2.23 12.76 3.87
N GLN A 92 3.50 13.09 4.08
CA GLN A 92 4.22 14.06 3.25
C GLN A 92 4.27 13.61 1.80
N THR A 93 4.62 12.34 1.56
CA THR A 93 4.63 11.78 0.19
C THR A 93 3.23 11.88 -0.46
N ALA A 94 2.17 11.53 0.27
CA ALA A 94 0.80 11.68 -0.23
C ALA A 94 0.43 13.15 -0.49
N MET A 95 0.88 14.10 0.33
CA MET A 95 0.66 15.54 0.13
C MET A 95 1.36 16.06 -1.13
N GLU A 96 2.58 15.62 -1.40
CA GLU A 96 3.35 16.00 -2.59
C GLU A 96 2.70 15.47 -3.88
N LEU A 97 2.11 14.28 -3.80
CA LEU A 97 1.37 13.66 -4.91
C LEU A 97 -0.08 14.17 -5.04
N GLY A 98 -0.51 15.14 -4.21
CA GLY A 98 -1.88 15.67 -4.22
C GLY A 98 -2.95 14.70 -3.69
N LYS A 99 -2.55 13.58 -3.06
CA LYS A 99 -3.42 12.58 -2.45
C LYS A 99 -3.86 12.99 -1.05
N TYR A 100 -4.50 14.14 -0.92
CA TYR A 100 -4.79 14.76 0.38
C TYR A 100 -5.64 13.91 1.32
N ALA A 101 -6.57 13.10 0.80
CA ALA A 101 -7.36 12.18 1.62
C ALA A 101 -6.47 11.11 2.29
N PHE A 102 -5.48 10.57 1.57
CA PHE A 102 -4.51 9.62 2.11
C PHE A 102 -3.61 10.31 3.14
N ALA A 103 -3.08 11.49 2.81
CA ALA A 103 -2.27 12.27 3.76
C ALA A 103 -3.01 12.53 5.08
N LYS A 104 -4.29 12.89 5.01
CA LYS A 104 -5.13 13.10 6.19
C LYS A 104 -5.23 11.83 7.05
N GLN A 105 -5.51 10.69 6.42
CA GLN A 105 -5.62 9.40 7.11
C GLN A 105 -4.33 9.02 7.85
N ALA A 106 -3.17 9.30 7.26
CA ALA A 106 -1.89 9.08 7.92
C ALA A 106 -1.65 10.04 9.09
N LEU A 107 -1.92 11.34 8.92
CA LEU A 107 -1.71 12.33 10.00
C LEU A 107 -2.68 12.14 11.17
N GLU A 108 -3.88 11.60 10.96
CA GLU A 108 -4.81 11.19 12.03
C GLU A 108 -4.23 10.10 12.94
N LYS A 109 -3.16 9.40 12.52
CA LYS A 109 -2.42 8.42 13.35
C LYS A 109 -1.29 9.04 14.18
N THR A 110 -1.09 10.34 14.08
CA THR A 110 0.04 11.07 14.69
C THR A 110 -0.46 12.18 15.60
N SER A 111 0.42 12.70 16.45
CA SER A 111 0.13 13.92 17.23
C SER A 111 0.59 15.21 16.53
N ASN A 112 0.97 15.16 15.24
CA ASN A 112 1.61 16.26 14.54
C ASN A 112 0.60 17.29 13.99
N THR A 113 0.24 18.26 14.83
CA THR A 113 -0.69 19.33 14.49
C THR A 113 -0.13 20.29 13.43
N GLY A 114 1.19 20.44 13.34
CA GLY A 114 1.86 21.29 12.35
C GLY A 114 1.65 20.78 10.93
N LEU A 115 1.91 19.50 10.69
CA LEU A 115 1.67 18.86 9.38
C LEU A 115 0.18 18.82 9.04
N MET A 116 -0.69 18.57 10.01
CA MET A 116 -2.15 18.59 9.79
C MET A 116 -2.63 19.98 9.33
N ASN A 117 -2.14 21.06 9.95
CA ASN A 117 -2.46 22.42 9.53
C ASN A 117 -1.93 22.72 8.12
N ALA A 118 -0.71 22.28 7.80
CA ALA A 118 -0.14 22.44 6.47
C ALA A 118 -0.98 21.73 5.39
N LEU A 119 -1.45 20.50 5.68
CA LEU A 119 -2.38 19.77 4.81
C LEU A 119 -3.68 20.54 4.60
N MET A 120 -4.32 21.03 5.66
CA MET A 120 -5.58 21.78 5.56
C MET A 120 -5.43 23.05 4.72
N ASN A 121 -4.30 23.75 4.85
CA ASN A 121 -4.01 24.93 4.03
C ASN A 121 -3.82 24.56 2.55
N LYS A 122 -3.12 23.46 2.26
CA LYS A 122 -3.00 22.95 0.88
C LYS A 122 -4.36 22.57 0.28
N MET A 123 -5.21 21.86 1.03
CA MET A 123 -6.55 21.49 0.57
C MET A 123 -7.39 22.73 0.21
N LYS A 124 -7.44 23.73 1.10
CA LYS A 124 -8.14 25.00 0.85
C LYS A 124 -7.60 25.75 -0.37
N ALA A 125 -6.29 25.76 -0.56
CA ALA A 125 -5.65 26.42 -1.69
C ALA A 125 -5.93 25.72 -3.03
N GLU A 126 -6.18 24.41 -3.03
CA GLU A 126 -6.58 23.68 -4.24
C GLU A 126 -8.08 23.84 -4.53
N GLU A 127 -8.94 23.85 -3.51
CA GLU A 127 -10.38 24.13 -3.66
C GLU A 127 -10.64 25.52 -4.26
N SER A 128 -9.85 26.53 -3.86
CA SER A 128 -9.97 27.89 -4.40
C SER A 128 -9.51 28.01 -5.86
N LYS A 129 -8.56 27.17 -6.31
CA LYS A 129 -8.12 27.11 -7.71
C LYS A 129 -9.13 26.41 -8.62
N GLN A 130 -9.87 25.43 -8.11
CA GLN A 130 -10.88 24.71 -8.90
C GLN A 130 -12.19 25.49 -9.06
N SER A 131 -12.40 26.51 -8.23
CA SER A 131 -13.61 27.33 -8.20
C SER A 131 -13.47 28.65 -8.98
N ALA A 132 -12.31 28.89 -9.60
CA ALA A 132 -11.95 30.09 -10.37
C ALA A 132 -11.84 29.77 -11.86
#